data_AF-A0A954LC38-F1
#
_entry.id   AF-A0A954LC38-F1
#
_cell.length_a   1.000
_cell.length_b   1.000
_cell.length_c   1.000
_cell.angle_alpha   90.00
_cell.angle_beta   90.00
_cell.angle_gamma   90.00
#
_symmetry.space_group_name_H-M   'P 1'
#
loop_
_entity.id
_entity.type
_entity.pdbx_description
1 polymer ?
#
loop_
_entity_poly.entity_id
_entity_poly.type
_entity_poly.pdbx_seq_one_letter_code
_entity_poly.pdbx_strand_id
1 'polypeptide(L)' 'MKIVGGCLLLLIAEQAYAHANLVQFPNHIQAAAVLIPTSLAAAAAGLILLGWGLISERSPAEPREGRDQPKE' A
#
# COMPACT_ATOMS: atom_id res chain seq x y z
N MET A 1 -4.81 -8.40 5.72
CA MET A 1 -3.56 -7.59 5.76
C MET A 1 -3.23 -6.94 4.41
N LYS A 2 -4.13 -6.99 3.42
CA LYS A 2 -3.84 -6.55 2.06
C LYS A 2 -3.75 -5.02 1.98
N ILE A 3 -4.53 -4.33 2.81
CA ILE A 3 -4.46 -2.88 2.98
C ILE A 3 -3.08 -2.46 3.48
N VAL A 4 -2.57 -3.10 4.54
CA VAL A 4 -1.23 -2.80 5.10
C VAL A 4 -0.14 -3.07 4.07
N GLY A 5 -0.20 -4.21 3.38
CA GLY A 5 0.77 -4.54 2.31
C GLY A 5 0.72 -3.56 1.15
N GLY A 6 -0.48 -3.14 0.73
CA GLY A 6 -0.65 -2.14 -0.32
C GLY A 6 -0.11 -0.77 0.07
N CYS A 7 -0.37 -0.30 1.30
CA CYS A 7 0.23 0.93 1.83
C CYS A 7 1.76 0.86 1.86
N LEU A 8 2.33 -0.28 2.30
CA LEU A 8 3.78 -0.45 2.35
C LEU A 8 4.41 -0.36 0.96
N LEU A 9 3.78 -0.97 -0.06
CA LEU A 9 4.26 -0.87 -1.43
C LEU A 9 4.19 0.55 -2.00
N LEU A 10 3.16 1.33 -1.63
CA LEU A 10 3.10 2.75 -2.02
C LEU A 10 4.23 3.56 -1.38
N LEU A 11 4.55 3.31 -0.10
CA LEU A 11 5.68 3.97 0.56
C LEU A 11 7.01 3.60 -0.12
N ILE A 12 7.20 2.32 -0.48
CA ILE A 12 8.40 1.88 -1.20
C ILE A 12 8.49 2.54 -2.58
N ALA A 13 7.35 2.66 -3.29
CA ALA A 13 7.30 3.35 -4.57
C ALA A 13 7.75 4.81 -4.45
N GLU A 14 7.23 5.54 -3.46
CA GLU A 14 7.60 6.92 -3.19
C GLU A 14 9.10 7.04 -2.87
N GLN A 15 9.63 6.15 -2.02
CA GLN A 15 11.05 6.16 -1.68
C GLN A 15 11.95 5.88 -2.89
N ALA A 16 11.58 4.91 -3.73
CA ALA A 16 12.34 4.60 -4.95
C ALA A 16 12.32 5.78 -5.94
N TYR A 17 11.17 6.44 -6.11
CA TYR A 17 11.04 7.61 -6.97
C TYR A 17 11.83 8.81 -6.44
N ALA A 18 11.72 9.12 -5.15
CA ALA A 18 12.50 10.18 -4.51
C ALA A 18 14.01 9.91 -4.64
N HIS A 19 14.45 8.67 -4.40
CA HIS A 19 15.84 8.29 -4.52
C HIS A 19 16.35 8.39 -5.97
N ALA A 20 15.54 8.04 -6.97
CA ALA A 20 15.90 8.23 -8.38
C ALA A 20 16.20 9.69 -8.72
N ASN A 21 15.46 10.63 -8.13
CA ASN A 21 15.60 12.06 -8.40
C ASN A 21 16.67 12.75 -7.56
N LEU A 22 17.02 12.18 -6.40
CA LEU A 22 18.02 12.73 -5.47
C LEU A 22 19.43 12.16 -5.70
N VAL A 23 19.58 11.06 -6.44
CA VAL A 23 20.89 10.52 -6.81
C VAL A 23 21.63 11.52 -7.70
N GLN A 24 22.83 11.90 -7.26
CA GLN A 24 23.71 12.81 -7.99
C GLN A 24 24.63 12.09 -8.99
N PHE A 25 25.32 12.88 -9.80
CA PHE A 25 26.30 12.44 -10.81
C PHE A 25 27.40 11.55 -10.19
N PRO A 26 27.92 10.54 -10.91
CA PRO A 26 27.59 10.09 -12.27
C PRO A 26 26.49 9.02 -12.35
N ASN A 27 26.04 8.48 -11.22
CA ASN A 27 25.17 7.30 -11.20
C ASN A 27 23.70 7.61 -11.50
N HIS A 28 23.32 8.88 -11.67
CA HIS A 28 21.92 9.29 -11.83
C HIS A 28 21.19 8.58 -12.98
N ILE A 29 21.84 8.41 -14.16
CA ILE A 29 21.18 7.75 -15.31
C ILE A 29 20.89 6.28 -15.00
N GLN A 30 21.86 5.58 -14.43
CA GLN A 30 21.75 4.15 -14.13
C GLN A 30 20.76 3.93 -12.98
N ALA A 31 20.81 4.78 -11.96
CA ALA A 31 19.88 4.75 -10.84
C ALA A 31 18.44 5.03 -11.30
N ALA A 32 18.21 6.08 -12.09
CA ALA A 32 16.88 6.40 -12.61
C ALA A 32 16.33 5.32 -13.55
N ALA A 33 17.19 4.71 -14.38
CA ALA A 33 16.81 3.64 -15.31
C ALA A 33 16.26 2.39 -14.60
N VAL A 34 16.59 2.19 -13.32
CA VAL A 34 16.09 1.05 -12.51
C VAL A 34 15.01 1.51 -11.53
N LEU A 35 15.29 2.58 -10.78
CA LEU A 35 14.43 3.02 -9.68
C LEU A 35 13.09 3.58 -10.15
N ILE A 36 13.02 4.25 -11.32
CA ILE A 36 11.75 4.77 -11.86
C ILE A 36 10.83 3.61 -12.29
N PRO A 37 11.29 2.61 -13.07
CA PRO A 37 10.47 1.43 -13.34
C PRO A 37 10.06 0.68 -12.07
N THR A 38 10.97 0.52 -11.10
CA THR A 38 10.67 -0.15 -9.82
C THR A 38 9.62 0.63 -9.02
N SER A 39 9.72 1.96 -8.95
CA SER A 39 8.72 2.78 -8.25
C SER A 39 7.35 2.64 -8.88
N LEU A 40 7.27 2.63 -10.22
CA LEU A 40 6.02 2.43 -10.93
C LEU A 40 5.42 1.04 -10.68
N ALA A 41 6.25 -0.02 -10.74
CA ALA A 41 5.81 -1.38 -10.48
C ALA A 41 5.29 -1.55 -9.04
N ALA A 42 6.00 -0.99 -8.07
CA ALA A 42 5.60 -0.99 -6.66
C ALA A 42 4.29 -0.21 -6.46
N ALA A 43 4.14 0.96 -7.10
CA ALA A 43 2.92 1.76 -7.03
C ALA A 43 1.71 0.98 -7.59
N ALA A 44 1.86 0.37 -8.77
CA ALA A 44 0.81 -0.42 -9.39
C ALA A 44 0.39 -1.60 -8.51
N ALA A 45 1.35 -2.37 -8.00
CA ALA A 45 1.09 -3.49 -7.09
C ALA A 45 0.43 -3.03 -5.77
N GLY A 46 0.88 -1.90 -5.22
CA GLY A 46 0.31 -1.29 -4.02
C GLY A 46 -1.15 -0.88 -4.21
N LEU A 47 -1.48 -0.22 -5.33
CA LEU A 47 -2.85 0.16 -5.67
C LEU A 47 -3.75 -1.06 -5.89
N ILE A 48 -3.25 -2.12 -6.54
CA ILE A 48 -4.00 -3.37 -6.72
C ILE A 48 -4.32 -4.00 -5.36
N LEU A 49 -3.33 -4.11 -4.46
CA LEU A 49 -3.55 -4.68 -3.12
C LEU A 49 -4.46 -3.82 -2.25
N LEU A 50 -4.38 -2.50 -2.37
CA LEU A 50 -5.30 -1.59 -1.69
C LEU A 50 -6.72 -1.74 -2.20
N GLY A 51 -6.93 -1.68 -3.52
CA GLY A 51 -8.26 -1.88 -4.12
C GLY A 51 -8.85 -3.23 -3.72
N TRP A 52 -8.05 -4.30 -3.81
CA TRP A 52 -8.47 -5.63 -3.39
C TRP A 52 -8.74 -5.72 -1.89
N GLY A 53 -7.91 -5.10 -1.05
CA GLY A 53 -8.11 -5.02 0.39
C GLY A 53 -9.41 -4.30 0.75
N LEU A 54 -9.68 -3.16 0.12
CA LEU A 54 -10.91 -2.38 0.32
C LEU A 54 -12.17 -3.14 -0.09
N ILE A 55 -12.09 -3.98 -1.14
CA ILE A 55 -13.22 -4.80 -1.59
C ILE A 55 -13.39 -6.03 -0.69
N SER A 56 -12.29 -6.75 -0.38
CA SER A 56 -12.34 -8.05 0.28
C SER A 56 -12.37 -8.00 1.81
N GLU A 57 -11.91 -6.92 2.43
CA GLU A 57 -11.82 -6.78 3.90
C GLU A 57 -12.97 -5.90 4.48
N ARG A 58 -14.00 -5.55 3.68
CA ARG A 58 -15.26 -5.01 4.21
C ARG A 58 -15.92 -6.07 5.09
N SER A 59 -15.73 -5.98 6.41
CA SER A 59 -16.41 -6.86 7.36
C SER A 59 -17.92 -6.62 7.35
N PRO A 60 -18.73 -7.69 7.46
CA PRO A 60 -20.14 -7.55 7.77
C PRO A 60 -20.28 -6.88 9.14
N ALA A 61 -21.25 -5.98 9.28
CA ALA A 61 -21.57 -5.32 10.53
C ALA A 61 -21.63 -6.34 11.67
N GLU A 62 -20.96 -6.07 12.79
CA GLU A 62 -21.16 -6.80 14.04
C GLU A 62 -22.66 -6.96 14.29
N PRO A 63 -23.20 -8.18 14.40
CA PRO A 63 -24.46 -8.37 15.10
C PRO A 63 -24.18 -7.92 16.54
N ARG A 64 -24.82 -6.82 16.96
CA ARG A 64 -24.92 -6.45 18.37
C ARG A 64 -25.77 -7.51 19.07
N GLU A 65 -25.20 -8.66 19.31
CA GLU A 65 -25.85 -9.74 20.04
C GLU A 65 -25.79 -9.41 21.53
N GLY A 66 -26.95 -9.15 22.13
CA GLY A 66 -27.14 -9.23 23.57
C GLY A 66 -27.20 -7.92 24.37
N ARG A 67 -27.92 -6.88 23.91
CA ARG A 67 -28.34 -5.77 24.80
C ARG A 67 -29.70 -6.00 25.47
N ASP A 68 -30.25 -7.20 25.46
CA ASP A 68 -31.52 -7.50 26.12
C ASP A 68 -31.41 -8.79 26.94
N GLN A 69 -30.85 -8.70 28.15
CA GLN A 69 -31.23 -9.63 29.22
C GLN A 69 -31.52 -8.81 30.49
N PRO A 70 -32.81 -8.65 30.87
CA PRO A 70 -33.14 -8.13 32.19
C PRO A 70 -32.73 -9.18 33.22
N LYS A 71 -31.92 -8.77 34.21
CA LYS A 71 -31.70 -9.57 35.41
C LYS A 71 -32.91 -9.34 36.33
N GLU A 72 -33.66 -10.41 36.55
CA GLU A 72 -34.75 -10.52 37.53
C GLU A 72 -34.29 -10.18 38.95
#